data_AF-A0A397VNV4-F1
#
_entry.id   AF-A0A397VNV4-F1
#
_cell.length_a   1.000
_cell.length_b   1.000
_cell.length_c   1.000
_cell.angle_alpha   90.00
_cell.angle_beta   90.00
_cell.angle_gamma   90.00
#
_symmetry.space_group_name_H-M   'P 1'
#
loop_
_entity.id
_entity.type
_entity.pdbx_description
1 polymer ?
#
loop_
_entity_poly.entity_id
_entity_poly.type
_entity_poly.pdbx_seq_one_letter_code
_entity_poly.pdbx_strand_id
1 'polypeptide(L)'
;MEDKTVVDLEQDLEINEYYNQQKSKEKKSRQIKKRNVEEEKTSLKFENHSTPTHLKRKRSHLYLKQEEEDGDSQEDDYNQDKKIKQEAIMQKKKPQSWTKEEDAMLLELIHKHGFKASIIRDEMGKKRGLSSYVSRWEVLKKKALV
;
A
#
# COMPACT_ATOMS: atom_id res chain seq x y z
N MET A 1 29.11 -46.36 -6.26
CA MET A 1 28.92 -45.42 -5.13
C MET A 1 30.00 -44.39 -5.32
N GLU A 2 29.64 -43.27 -5.95
CA GLU A 2 30.59 -42.21 -6.26
C GLU A 2 30.62 -41.24 -5.07
N ASP A 3 31.80 -41.12 -4.47
CA ASP A 3 32.08 -40.20 -3.37
C ASP A 3 31.83 -38.78 -3.84
N LYS A 4 30.85 -38.11 -3.22
CA LYS A 4 30.60 -36.69 -3.45
C LYS A 4 31.83 -35.90 -2.99
N THR A 5 32.43 -35.26 -3.97
CA THR A 5 33.70 -34.56 -3.92
C THR A 5 33.66 -33.37 -2.96
N VAL A 6 34.67 -33.28 -2.11
CA VAL A 6 34.97 -32.19 -1.15
C VAL A 6 34.93 -30.79 -1.78
N VAL A 7 35.02 -30.69 -3.11
CA VAL A 7 35.00 -29.45 -3.90
C VAL A 7 33.66 -28.70 -3.85
N ASP A 8 32.53 -29.38 -3.63
CA ASP A 8 31.21 -28.70 -3.59
C ASP A 8 30.97 -27.94 -2.28
N LEU A 9 31.64 -28.33 -1.18
CA LEU A 9 31.45 -27.70 0.13
C LEU A 9 32.20 -26.36 0.27
N GLU A 10 33.28 -26.15 -0.48
CA GLU A 10 34.02 -24.88 -0.46
C GLU A 10 33.27 -23.76 -1.19
N GLN A 11 32.54 -24.07 -2.26
CA GLN A 11 31.74 -23.08 -3.00
C GLN A 11 30.57 -22.54 -2.16
N ASP A 12 29.96 -23.39 -1.32
CA ASP A 12 28.83 -22.98 -0.46
C ASP A 12 29.27 -22.02 0.67
N LEU A 13 30.51 -22.14 1.15
CA LEU A 13 31.06 -21.23 2.16
C LEU A 13 31.35 -19.84 1.57
N GLU A 14 31.87 -19.78 0.34
CA GLU A 14 32.19 -18.52 -0.33
C GLU A 14 30.93 -17.70 -0.68
N ILE A 15 29.85 -18.38 -1.07
CA ILE A 15 28.55 -17.76 -1.34
C ILE A 15 27.95 -17.13 -0.07
N ASN A 16 28.09 -17.80 1.08
CA ASN A 16 27.55 -17.31 2.35
C ASN A 16 28.32 -16.10 2.88
N GLU A 17 29.65 -16.09 2.74
CA GLU A 17 30.48 -14.95 3.16
C GLU A 17 30.19 -13.70 2.30
N TYR A 18 30.03 -13.87 0.99
CA TYR A 18 29.63 -12.79 0.08
C TYR A 18 28.27 -12.18 0.47
N TYR A 19 27.28 -13.03 0.77
CA TYR A 19 25.94 -12.57 1.17
C TYR A 19 25.96 -11.78 2.49
N ASN A 20 26.74 -12.23 3.47
CA ASN A 20 26.90 -11.54 4.74
C ASN A 20 27.60 -10.18 4.59
N GLN A 21 28.59 -10.07 3.69
CA GLN A 21 29.26 -8.82 3.40
C GLN A 21 28.32 -7.78 2.75
N GLN A 22 27.43 -8.22 1.84
CA GLN A 22 26.42 -7.34 1.22
C GLN A 22 25.39 -6.82 2.23
N LYS A 23 24.89 -7.68 3.13
CA LYS A 23 23.97 -7.26 4.22
C LYS A 23 24.58 -6.21 5.15
N SER A 24 25.89 -6.29 5.42
CA SER A 24 26.61 -5.32 6.25
C SER A 24 26.69 -3.94 5.57
N LYS A 25 26.99 -3.89 4.27
CA LYS A 25 27.02 -2.65 3.46
C LYS A 25 25.65 -1.96 3.43
N GLU A 26 24.57 -2.72 3.30
CA GLU A 26 23.21 -2.17 3.26
C GLU A 26 22.77 -1.54 4.59
N LYS A 27 23.16 -2.12 5.74
CA LYS A 27 22.91 -1.55 7.07
C LYS A 27 23.60 -0.19 7.25
N LYS A 28 24.86 -0.06 6.81
CA LYS A 28 25.61 1.22 6.90
C LYS A 28 24.98 2.31 6.03
N SER A 29 24.53 1.99 4.81
CA SER A 29 23.86 2.95 3.91
C SER A 29 22.54 3.50 4.50
N ARG A 30 21.74 2.65 5.14
CA ARG A 30 20.49 3.08 5.81
C ARG A 30 20.74 4.02 6.98
N GLN A 31 21.89 3.91 7.65
CA GLN A 31 22.25 4.77 8.77
C GLN A 31 22.66 6.18 8.33
N ILE A 32 23.31 6.30 7.16
CA ILE A 32 23.67 7.60 6.55
C ILE A 32 22.40 8.35 6.11
N LYS A 33 21.44 7.67 5.45
CA LYS A 33 20.19 8.31 5.01
C LYS A 33 19.32 8.84 6.14
N LYS A 34 19.38 8.23 7.34
CA LYS A 34 18.61 8.70 8.50
C LYS A 34 19.13 10.01 9.09
N ARG A 35 20.42 10.30 8.99
CA ARG A 35 20.99 11.56 9.49
C ARG A 35 20.61 12.76 8.62
N ASN A 36 20.59 12.60 7.30
CA ASN A 36 20.29 13.71 6.38
C ASN A 36 18.82 14.18 6.43
N VAL A 37 17.89 13.32 6.87
CA VAL A 37 16.45 13.68 6.97
C VAL A 37 16.14 14.51 8.23
N GLU A 38 16.96 14.44 9.28
CA GLU A 38 16.75 15.28 10.47
C GLU A 38 17.26 16.71 10.30
N GLU A 39 18.30 16.93 9.48
CA GLU A 39 18.83 18.28 9.20
C GLU A 39 17.89 19.13 8.34
N GLU A 40 17.09 18.53 7.43
CA GLU A 40 16.11 19.29 6.64
C GLU A 40 14.87 19.72 7.45
N LYS A 41 14.52 19.00 8.53
CA LYS A 41 13.34 19.34 9.36
C LYS A 41 13.58 20.51 10.31
N THR A 42 14.83 20.85 10.61
CA THR A 42 15.16 21.96 11.51
C THR A 42 15.33 23.30 10.78
N SER A 43 15.52 23.28 9.46
CA SER A 43 15.66 24.51 8.65
C SER A 43 14.33 25.13 8.22
N LEU A 44 13.23 24.35 8.19
CA LEU A 44 11.92 24.80 7.71
C LEU A 44 11.01 25.42 8.80
N LYS A 45 11.59 26.14 9.76
CA LYS A 45 10.84 26.78 10.88
C LYS A 45 10.80 28.30 10.85
N PHE A 46 11.35 28.95 9.83
CA PHE A 46 11.22 30.39 9.64
C PHE A 46 10.38 30.69 8.40
N GLU A 47 9.50 31.69 8.51
CA GLU A 47 8.62 32.22 7.47
C GLU A 47 7.28 31.48 7.25
N ASN A 48 6.39 31.56 8.24
CA ASN A 48 4.95 31.68 7.99
C ASN A 48 4.34 32.65 9.02
N HIS A 49 4.80 33.90 8.96
CA HIS A 49 4.04 35.03 9.48
C HIS A 49 3.29 35.67 8.30
N SER A 50 2.09 36.21 8.57
CA SER A 50 1.23 37.00 7.67
C SER A 50 0.17 36.19 6.91
N THR A 51 -1.14 36.30 7.11
CA THR A 51 -2.01 37.17 7.93
C THR A 51 -3.35 36.44 8.17
N PRO A 52 -4.10 36.74 9.24
CA PRO A 52 -5.47 36.27 9.42
C PRO A 52 -6.44 37.29 8.80
N THR A 53 -6.80 37.12 7.52
CA THR A 53 -7.91 37.89 6.95
C THR A 53 -9.24 37.24 7.33
N HIS A 54 -9.73 37.63 8.50
CA HIS A 54 -11.07 37.33 8.99
C HIS A 54 -12.09 38.19 8.21
N LEU A 55 -12.35 37.83 6.94
CA LEU A 55 -13.49 38.34 6.19
C LEU A 55 -14.76 37.68 6.74
N LYS A 56 -15.26 38.24 7.84
CA LYS A 56 -16.65 38.09 8.26
C LYS A 56 -17.52 38.69 7.16
N ARG A 57 -17.84 37.87 6.16
CA ARG A 57 -18.87 38.18 5.17
C ARG A 57 -20.19 38.21 5.93
N LYS A 58 -20.57 39.40 6.41
CA LYS A 58 -21.92 39.67 6.90
C LYS A 58 -22.85 39.43 5.72
N ARG A 59 -23.40 38.21 5.65
CA ARG A 59 -24.48 37.86 4.74
C ARG A 59 -25.70 38.61 5.27
N SER A 60 -26.03 39.70 4.59
CA SER A 60 -27.18 40.55 4.88
C SER A 60 -28.44 39.68 4.92
N HIS A 61 -28.97 39.55 6.14
CA HIS A 61 -30.19 38.83 6.46
C HIS A 61 -31.40 39.73 6.16
N LEU A 62 -31.66 39.97 4.87
CA LEU A 62 -32.89 40.58 4.41
C LEU A 62 -33.49 39.69 3.33
N TYR A 63 -34.22 38.67 3.79
CA TYR A 63 -35.35 38.17 3.03
C TYR A 63 -36.61 38.44 3.84
N LEU A 64 -37.45 39.27 3.23
CA LEU A 64 -38.80 39.59 3.65
C LEU A 64 -39.62 38.30 3.73
N LYS A 65 -40.35 38.21 4.84
CA LYS A 65 -41.48 37.32 5.08
C LYS A 65 -42.66 37.80 4.23
N GLN A 66 -43.16 36.95 3.34
CA GLN A 66 -44.46 36.98 2.63
C GLN A 66 -44.27 35.97 1.46
N GLU A 67 -45.02 34.88 1.28
CA GLU A 67 -46.45 34.63 1.49
C GLU A 67 -46.66 33.18 1.95
N GLU A 68 -47.69 33.01 2.79
CA GLU A 68 -48.38 31.75 3.02
C GLU A 68 -49.20 31.45 1.76
N GLU A 69 -48.95 30.35 1.07
CA GLU A 69 -49.92 29.72 0.16
C GLU A 69 -49.49 28.28 -0.12
N ASP A 70 -50.32 27.37 0.39
CA ASP A 70 -50.67 26.06 -0.15
C ASP A 70 -49.54 25.06 -0.49
N GLY A 71 -49.27 24.22 0.52
CA GLY A 71 -49.08 22.78 0.41
C GLY A 71 -48.60 22.21 -0.92
N ASP A 72 -47.30 21.91 -1.00
CA ASP A 72 -46.88 20.68 -1.66
C ASP A 72 -45.69 20.08 -0.88
N SER A 73 -45.95 18.90 -0.32
CA SER A 73 -45.09 18.19 0.62
C SER A 73 -43.95 17.49 -0.13
N GLN A 74 -42.96 18.27 -0.56
CA GLN A 74 -41.81 17.80 -1.35
C GLN A 74 -40.63 17.35 -0.45
N GLU A 75 -40.89 16.51 0.56
CA GLU A 75 -39.85 16.02 1.51
C GLU A 75 -39.32 14.60 1.20
N ASP A 76 -39.88 13.89 0.21
CA ASP A 76 -39.58 12.46 0.01
C ASP A 76 -38.39 12.15 -0.92
N ASP A 77 -37.85 13.13 -1.65
CA ASP A 77 -36.84 12.87 -2.71
C ASP A 77 -35.39 12.78 -2.19
N TYR A 78 -35.09 13.36 -1.01
CA TYR A 78 -33.70 13.46 -0.52
C TYR A 78 -33.13 12.15 0.07
N ASN A 79 -33.97 11.15 0.35
CA ASN A 79 -33.55 9.88 0.95
C ASN A 79 -33.22 8.79 -0.09
N GLN A 80 -33.60 8.96 -1.36
CA GLN A 80 -33.42 7.95 -2.40
C GLN A 80 -31.94 7.81 -2.82
N ASP A 81 -31.22 8.93 -2.91
CA ASP A 81 -29.80 8.96 -3.29
C ASP A 81 -28.85 8.31 -2.26
N LYS A 82 -29.16 8.40 -0.97
CA LYS A 82 -28.38 7.74 0.09
C LYS A 82 -28.51 6.22 0.04
N LYS A 83 -29.70 5.72 -0.32
CA LYS A 83 -29.97 4.29 -0.42
C LYS A 83 -29.27 3.66 -1.63
N ILE A 84 -29.30 4.33 -2.78
CA ILE A 84 -28.59 3.89 -4.00
C ILE A 84 -27.06 3.79 -3.75
N LYS A 85 -26.48 4.75 -3.01
CA LYS A 85 -25.05 4.69 -2.64
C LYS A 85 -24.72 3.53 -1.70
N GLN A 86 -25.58 3.17 -0.75
CA GLN A 86 -25.35 2.05 0.16
C GLN A 86 -25.46 0.69 -0.55
N GLU A 87 -26.43 0.54 -1.45
CA GLU A 87 -26.62 -0.69 -2.23
C GLU A 87 -25.45 -0.93 -3.20
N ALA A 88 -24.89 0.12 -3.80
CA ALA A 88 -23.69 0.04 -4.63
C ALA A 88 -22.44 -0.40 -3.84
N ILE A 89 -22.33 -0.04 -2.56
CA ILE A 89 -21.21 -0.42 -1.69
C ILE A 89 -21.28 -1.91 -1.29
N MET A 90 -22.47 -2.52 -1.30
CA MET A 90 -22.67 -3.92 -0.89
C MET A 90 -22.34 -4.93 -1.99
N GLN A 91 -22.27 -4.54 -3.26
CA GLN A 91 -21.86 -5.43 -4.35
C GLN A 91 -20.33 -5.55 -4.49
N LYS A 92 -19.61 -5.67 -3.37
CA LYS A 92 -18.17 -5.97 -3.39
C LYS A 92 -17.97 -7.37 -3.96
N LYS A 93 -17.43 -7.43 -5.18
CA LYS A 93 -17.02 -8.67 -5.83
C LYS A 93 -16.17 -9.50 -4.87
N LYS A 94 -16.53 -10.77 -4.69
CA LYS A 94 -15.77 -11.70 -3.83
C LYS A 94 -14.30 -11.70 -4.31
N PRO A 95 -13.33 -11.61 -3.39
CA PRO A 95 -11.93 -11.65 -3.78
C PRO A 95 -11.64 -12.99 -4.47
N GLN A 96 -10.96 -12.92 -5.62
CA GLN A 96 -10.63 -14.11 -6.39
C GLN A 96 -9.63 -14.98 -5.60
N SER A 97 -9.94 -16.26 -5.45
CA SER A 97 -9.06 -17.23 -4.77
C SER A 97 -7.74 -17.42 -5.52
N TRP A 98 -6.67 -17.73 -4.79
CA TRP A 98 -5.36 -18.08 -5.37
C TRP A 98 -5.36 -19.53 -5.84
N THR A 99 -4.95 -19.75 -7.09
CA THR A 99 -4.77 -21.09 -7.67
C THR A 99 -3.38 -21.65 -7.36
N LYS A 100 -3.21 -22.97 -7.46
CA LYS A 100 -1.91 -23.63 -7.24
C LYS A 100 -0.86 -23.20 -8.27
N GLU A 101 -1.29 -22.95 -9.51
CA GLU A 101 -0.43 -22.45 -10.59
C GLU A 101 0.09 -21.03 -10.28
N GLU A 102 -0.79 -20.15 -9.78
CA GLU A 102 -0.38 -18.82 -9.33
C GLU A 102 0.59 -18.86 -8.15
N ASP A 103 0.40 -19.79 -7.21
CA ASP A 103 1.36 -19.97 -6.11
C ASP A 103 2.71 -20.45 -6.61
N ALA A 104 2.75 -21.40 -7.55
CA ALA A 104 3.99 -21.89 -8.14
C ALA A 104 4.75 -20.77 -8.85
N MET A 105 4.06 -19.98 -9.68
CA MET A 105 4.64 -18.79 -10.33
C MET A 105 5.12 -17.76 -9.29
N LEU A 106 4.34 -17.51 -8.25
CA LEU A 106 4.73 -16.58 -7.18
C LEU A 106 6.04 -17.03 -6.50
N LEU A 107 6.16 -18.32 -6.17
CA LEU A 107 7.35 -18.87 -5.55
C LEU A 107 8.57 -18.82 -6.48
N GLU A 108 8.40 -19.15 -7.76
CA GLU A 108 9.47 -19.06 -8.77
C GLU A 108 9.99 -17.63 -8.92
N LEU A 109 9.08 -16.65 -9.01
CA LEU A 109 9.46 -15.24 -9.12
C LEU A 109 10.12 -14.69 -7.85
N ILE A 110 9.68 -15.16 -6.68
CA ILE A 110 10.33 -14.83 -5.40
C ILE A 110 11.73 -15.43 -5.34
N HIS A 111 11.91 -16.66 -5.82
CA HIS A 111 13.21 -17.31 -5.90
C HIS A 111 14.16 -16.53 -6.83
N LYS A 112 13.67 -16.09 -7.99
CA LYS A 112 14.45 -15.36 -9.01
C LYS A 112 14.79 -13.92 -8.63
N HIS A 113 13.86 -13.17 -8.05
CA HIS A 113 14.00 -11.72 -7.83
C HIS A 113 14.02 -11.29 -6.35
N GLY A 114 13.80 -12.22 -5.43
CA GLY A 114 13.43 -11.94 -4.05
C GLY A 114 11.99 -11.48 -3.91
N PHE A 115 11.56 -11.21 -2.67
CA PHE A 115 10.20 -10.73 -2.42
C PHE A 115 10.05 -9.23 -2.75
N LYS A 116 9.84 -8.93 -4.04
CA LYS A 116 9.57 -7.57 -4.56
C LYS A 116 8.22 -7.54 -5.26
N ALA A 117 7.14 -7.28 -4.50
CA ALA A 117 5.75 -7.40 -4.98
C ALA A 117 5.44 -6.61 -6.27
N SER A 118 6.09 -5.45 -6.50
CA SER A 118 5.88 -4.68 -7.73
C SER A 118 6.37 -5.42 -8.98
N ILE A 119 7.58 -5.99 -8.93
CA ILE A 119 8.18 -6.71 -10.07
C ILE A 119 7.37 -7.97 -10.34
N ILE A 120 7.04 -8.73 -9.28
CA ILE A 120 6.23 -9.94 -9.38
C ILE A 120 4.86 -9.65 -10.02
N ARG A 121 4.21 -8.55 -9.60
CA ARG A 121 2.94 -8.13 -10.19
C ARG A 121 3.08 -7.83 -11.68
N ASP A 122 4.13 -7.13 -12.05
CA ASP A 122 4.35 -6.72 -13.43
C ASP A 122 4.66 -7.95 -14.31
N GLU A 123 5.40 -8.94 -13.82
CA GLU A 123 5.64 -10.22 -14.52
C GLU A 123 4.39 -11.12 -14.59
N MET A 124 3.54 -11.13 -13.56
CA MET A 124 2.27 -11.88 -13.59
C MET A 124 1.13 -11.16 -14.33
N GLY A 125 1.41 -10.04 -15.01
CA GLY A 125 0.45 -9.34 -15.86
C GLY A 125 -0.60 -8.50 -15.12
N LYS A 126 -0.29 -8.00 -13.91
CA LYS A 126 -1.12 -7.05 -13.15
C LYS A 126 -2.56 -7.49 -12.88
N LYS A 127 -2.81 -8.81 -12.84
CA LYS A 127 -4.15 -9.39 -12.57
C LYS A 127 -4.69 -9.08 -11.17
N ARG A 128 -3.81 -8.85 -10.19
CA ARG A 128 -4.15 -8.66 -8.77
C ARG A 128 -3.51 -7.40 -8.19
N GLY A 129 -4.06 -6.90 -7.09
CA GLY A 129 -3.47 -5.79 -6.33
C GLY A 129 -2.20 -6.19 -5.60
N LEU A 130 -1.28 -5.23 -5.39
CA LEU A 130 0.02 -5.46 -4.72
C LEU A 130 -0.12 -6.11 -3.34
N SER A 131 -1.11 -5.67 -2.56
CA SER A 131 -1.39 -6.21 -1.22
C SER A 131 -1.74 -7.70 -1.25
N SER A 132 -2.37 -8.19 -2.33
CA SER A 132 -2.73 -9.59 -2.48
C SER A 132 -1.51 -10.51 -2.50
N TYR A 133 -0.43 -10.09 -3.18
CA TYR A 133 0.83 -10.84 -3.24
C TYR A 133 1.53 -10.90 -1.87
N VAL A 134 1.47 -9.80 -1.11
CA VAL A 134 2.03 -9.73 0.25
C VAL A 134 1.30 -10.67 1.20
N SER A 135 -0.02 -10.55 1.27
CA SER A 135 -0.83 -11.42 2.12
C SER A 135 -0.69 -12.89 1.71
N ARG A 136 -0.60 -13.19 0.41
CA ARG A 136 -0.42 -14.57 -0.05
C ARG A 136 0.93 -15.14 0.35
N TRP A 137 2.00 -14.36 0.20
CA TRP A 137 3.33 -14.80 0.58
C TRP A 137 3.45 -15.13 2.08
N GLU A 138 2.82 -14.33 2.95
CA GLU A 138 2.75 -14.63 4.38
C GLU A 138 2.05 -15.95 4.68
N VAL A 139 0.97 -16.26 3.95
CA VAL A 139 0.25 -17.54 4.09
C VAL A 139 1.12 -18.71 3.63
N LEU A 140 1.82 -18.58 2.50
CA LEU A 140 2.71 -19.63 1.99
C LEU A 140 3.89 -19.88 2.95
N LYS A 141 4.48 -18.82 3.51
CA LYS A 141 5.50 -18.93 4.56
C LYS A 141 5.02 -19.74 5.76
N LYS A 142 3.83 -19.42 6.27
CA LYS A 142 3.25 -20.14 7.42
C LYS A 142 3.02 -21.62 7.09
N LYS A 143 2.58 -21.93 5.87
CA LYS A 143 2.37 -23.32 5.43
C LYS A 143 3.66 -24.11 5.27
N ALA A 144 4.75 -23.48 4.87
CA ALA A 144 6.05 -24.15 4.70
C ALA A 144 6.81 -24.35 6.03
N LEU A 145 6.38 -23.68 7.10
CA LEU A 145 6.95 -23.80 8.45
C LEU A 145 6.26 -24.88 9.29
N VAL A 146 5.20 -25.50 8.78
CA VAL A 146 4.44 -26.57 9.42
C VAL A 146 4.81 -27.89 8.74
#